data_AF-A0A559LY53-F1
#
_entry.id   AF-A0A559LY53-F1
#
_cell.length_a   1.000
_cell.length_b   1.000
_cell.length_c   1.000
_cell.angle_alpha   90.00
_cell.angle_beta   90.00
_cell.angle_gamma   90.00
#
_symmetry.space_group_name_H-M   'P 1'
#
loop_
_entity.id
_entity.type
_entity.pdbx_description
1 polymer ?
#
loop_
_entity_poly.entity_id
_entity_poly.type
_entity_poly.pdbx_seq_one_letter_code
_entity_poly.pdbx_strand_id
1 'polypeptide(L)'
;DDGIVNKLLSGNDFDFHCHSNLTRAVMPFGLTEADVHDVINVFQVTGLNRDGKYFMETCPAKPGDYFTFFAETDLLCAMSTCPGGDLSVYGWGEDSAKRMLDTCRPLGVAVYEMKERDEVLKGWKESERPGYNGVHGVKMPVFGEQTK
;
A
#
# COMPACT_ATOMS: atom_id res chain seq x y z
N ASP A 1 4.37 -8.55 1.07
CA ASP A 1 4.22 -10.00 0.92
C ASP A 1 3.53 -10.27 -0.41
N ASP A 2 4.13 -11.13 -1.23
CA ASP A 2 3.82 -11.34 -2.66
C ASP A 2 3.92 -12.84 -2.98
N GLY A 3 2.94 -13.36 -3.72
CA GLY A 3 2.86 -14.76 -4.13
C GLY A 3 4.01 -15.19 -5.02
N ILE A 4 4.56 -14.29 -5.84
CA ILE A 4 5.73 -14.61 -6.67
C ILE A 4 6.94 -14.87 -5.77
N VAL A 5 7.16 -14.03 -4.75
CA VAL A 5 8.24 -14.18 -3.78
C VAL A 5 8.04 -15.44 -2.93
N ASN A 6 6.80 -15.72 -2.49
CA ASN A 6 6.51 -16.92 -1.73
C ASN A 6 6.78 -18.20 -2.53
N LYS A 7 6.36 -18.24 -3.80
CA LYS A 7 6.63 -19.36 -4.71
C LYS A 7 8.12 -19.56 -4.92
N LEU A 8 8.88 -18.47 -5.08
CA LEU A 8 10.33 -18.51 -5.26
C LEU A 8 11.06 -19.06 -4.03
N LEU A 9 10.64 -18.66 -2.82
CA LEU A 9 11.33 -19.02 -1.57
C LEU A 9 10.88 -20.37 -0.98
N SER A 10 9.60 -20.73 -1.14
CA SER A 10 9.02 -21.92 -0.49
C SER A 10 8.62 -23.03 -1.47
N GLY A 11 8.50 -22.73 -2.77
CA GLY A 11 7.99 -23.66 -3.78
C GLY A 11 6.46 -23.84 -3.78
N ASN A 12 5.76 -23.30 -2.78
CA ASN A 12 4.31 -23.43 -2.62
C ASN A 12 3.55 -22.28 -3.27
N ASP A 13 2.33 -22.56 -3.72
CA ASP A 13 1.39 -21.53 -4.15
C ASP A 13 0.52 -21.11 -2.97
N PHE A 14 0.39 -19.81 -2.75
CA PHE A 14 -0.49 -19.24 -1.72
C PHE A 14 -1.09 -17.93 -2.21
N ASP A 15 -2.43 -17.85 -2.25
CA ASP A 15 -3.14 -16.74 -2.92
C ASP A 15 -3.65 -15.65 -1.95
N PHE A 16 -3.34 -15.75 -0.66
CA PHE A 16 -3.84 -14.84 0.39
C PHE A 16 -2.78 -13.85 0.88
N HIS A 17 -1.74 -13.60 0.08
CA HIS A 17 -0.78 -12.52 0.31
C HIS A 17 -1.44 -11.15 0.15
N CYS A 18 -0.81 -10.13 0.75
CA CYS A 18 -1.28 -8.75 0.65
C CYS A 18 -1.45 -8.29 -0.80
N HIS A 19 -0.49 -8.60 -1.67
CA HIS A 19 -0.56 -8.24 -3.09
C HIS A 19 -1.80 -8.82 -3.78
N SER A 20 -2.07 -10.12 -3.59
CA SER A 20 -3.24 -10.80 -4.14
C SER A 20 -4.56 -10.28 -3.53
N ASN A 21 -4.58 -9.97 -2.23
CA ASN A 21 -5.72 -9.37 -1.55
C ASN A 21 -6.05 -7.98 -2.13
N LEU A 22 -5.04 -7.15 -2.35
CA LEU A 22 -5.20 -5.82 -2.93
C LEU A 22 -5.66 -5.90 -4.39
N THR A 23 -5.06 -6.78 -5.18
CA THR A 23 -5.49 -7.04 -6.56
C THR A 23 -6.98 -7.38 -6.61
N ARG A 24 -7.45 -8.27 -5.73
CA ARG A 24 -8.87 -8.59 -5.62
C ARG A 24 -9.74 -7.43 -5.18
N ALA A 25 -9.26 -6.59 -4.27
CA ALA A 25 -10.00 -5.44 -3.77
C ALA A 25 -10.19 -4.34 -4.83
N VAL A 26 -9.23 -4.17 -5.75
CA VAL A 26 -9.28 -3.11 -6.78
C VAL A 26 -9.97 -3.54 -8.07
N MET A 27 -10.05 -4.85 -8.35
CA MET A 27 -10.70 -5.39 -9.56
C MET A 27 -12.13 -4.85 -9.84
N PRO A 28 -13.03 -4.72 -8.84
CA PRO A 28 -14.37 -4.17 -9.07
C PRO A 28 -14.40 -2.72 -9.57
N PHE A 29 -13.29 -1.99 -9.45
CA PHE A 29 -13.13 -0.61 -9.92
C PHE A 29 -12.49 -0.53 -11.31
N GLY A 30 -12.32 -1.67 -11.99
CA GLY A 30 -11.72 -1.74 -13.34
C GLY A 30 -10.19 -1.69 -13.35
N LEU A 31 -9.56 -1.82 -12.18
CA LEU A 31 -8.12 -1.88 -12.02
C LEU A 31 -7.60 -3.32 -12.06
N THR A 32 -6.31 -3.47 -12.33
CA THR A 32 -5.63 -4.75 -12.51
C THR A 32 -4.49 -4.92 -11.51
N GLU A 33 -3.85 -6.09 -11.52
CA GLU A 33 -2.65 -6.34 -10.72
C GLU A 33 -1.54 -5.29 -10.97
N ALA A 34 -1.42 -4.78 -12.20
CA ALA A 34 -0.41 -3.77 -12.56
C ALA A 34 -0.65 -2.40 -11.91
N ASP A 35 -1.85 -2.15 -11.40
CA ASP A 35 -2.21 -0.93 -10.69
C ASP A 35 -1.93 -1.04 -9.17
N VAL A 36 -1.62 -2.24 -8.67
CA VAL A 36 -1.21 -2.45 -7.28
C VAL A 36 0.26 -2.06 -7.15
N HIS A 37 0.50 -1.02 -6.36
CA HIS A 37 1.83 -0.46 -6.10
C HIS A 37 2.35 -0.83 -4.71
N ASP A 38 3.59 -0.43 -4.42
CA ASP A 38 4.18 -0.57 -3.09
C ASP A 38 3.28 0.04 -2.00
N VAL A 39 3.15 -0.70 -0.90
CA VAL A 39 2.17 -0.40 0.14
C VAL A 39 2.76 0.49 1.24
N ILE A 40 1.88 1.28 1.86
CA ILE A 40 2.15 1.84 3.19
C ILE A 40 1.84 0.74 4.21
N ASN A 41 2.88 0.24 4.89
CA ASN A 41 2.72 -0.80 5.90
C ASN A 41 2.26 -0.20 7.24
N VAL A 42 0.96 0.01 7.37
CA VAL A 42 0.33 0.55 8.58
C VAL A 42 0.58 -0.39 9.77
N PHE A 43 1.01 0.20 10.90
CA PHE A 43 1.37 -0.48 12.16
C PHE A 43 2.56 -1.46 12.10
N GLN A 44 3.21 -1.63 10.94
CA GLN A 44 4.36 -2.51 10.85
C GLN A 44 5.62 -1.82 11.40
N VAL A 45 6.32 -2.47 12.34
CA VAL A 45 7.59 -1.96 12.87
C VAL A 45 8.72 -2.57 12.08
N THR A 46 9.37 -1.74 11.25
CA THR A 46 10.49 -2.19 10.41
C THR A 46 11.59 -1.15 10.36
N GLY A 47 12.78 -1.57 9.99
CA GLY A 47 13.93 -0.70 9.83
C GLY A 47 15.12 -1.39 9.19
N LEU A 48 16.24 -0.67 9.15
CA LEU A 48 17.54 -1.21 8.75
C LEU A 48 18.44 -1.30 9.96
N ASN A 49 19.06 -2.45 10.17
CA ASN A 49 20.05 -2.60 11.23
C ASN A 49 21.39 -1.95 10.82
N ARG A 50 22.41 -2.03 11.70
CA ARG A 50 23.73 -1.42 11.46
C ARG A 50 24.44 -1.96 10.21
N ASP A 51 24.09 -3.17 9.77
CA ASP A 51 24.64 -3.80 8.57
C ASP A 51 23.81 -3.48 7.31
N GLY A 52 22.79 -2.62 7.42
CA GLY A 52 21.89 -2.28 6.32
C GLY A 52 20.87 -3.38 5.98
N LYS A 53 20.69 -4.38 6.85
CA LYS A 53 19.72 -5.47 6.63
C LYS A 53 18.35 -5.06 7.15
N TYR A 54 17.32 -5.39 6.37
CA TYR A 54 15.93 -5.21 6.74
C TYR A 54 15.56 -6.10 7.93
N PHE A 55 14.89 -5.53 8.92
CA PHE A 55 14.34 -6.27 10.04
C PHE A 55 12.89 -5.87 10.29
N MET A 56 12.17 -6.78 10.95
CA MET A 56 10.79 -6.60 11.38
C MET A 56 10.69 -6.96 12.86
N GLU A 57 9.90 -6.19 13.60
CA GLU A 57 9.59 -6.44 15.00
C GLU A 57 8.08 -6.55 15.22
N THR A 58 7.70 -7.12 16.36
CA THR A 58 6.31 -7.23 16.78
C THR A 58 5.65 -5.86 16.81
N CYS A 59 4.47 -5.77 16.20
CA CYS A 59 3.64 -4.58 16.22
C CYS A 59 3.26 -4.20 17.67
N PRO A 60 3.51 -2.95 18.12
CA PRO A 60 3.16 -2.50 19.46
C PRO A 60 1.71 -2.00 19.58
N ALA A 61 0.98 -1.92 18.46
CA ALA A 61 -0.36 -1.37 18.42
C ALA A 61 -1.36 -2.24 19.19
N LYS A 62 -2.32 -1.59 19.83
CA LYS A 62 -3.35 -2.20 20.66
C LYS A 62 -4.74 -1.89 20.08
N PRO A 63 -5.77 -2.66 20.47
CA PRO A 63 -7.15 -2.31 20.12
C PRO A 63 -7.47 -0.86 20.54
N GLY A 64 -7.91 -0.05 19.59
CA GLY A 64 -8.20 1.37 19.79
C GLY A 64 -7.09 2.32 19.31
N ASP A 65 -5.89 1.81 18.99
CA ASP A 65 -4.90 2.61 18.28
C ASP A 65 -5.36 2.83 16.83
N TYR A 66 -5.23 4.07 16.37
CA TYR A 66 -5.59 4.46 15.01
C TYR A 66 -4.64 5.56 14.52
N PHE A 67 -4.59 5.71 13.20
CA PHE A 67 -4.05 6.90 12.56
C PHE A 67 -5.17 7.51 11.71
N THR A 68 -5.10 8.82 11.51
CA THR A 68 -6.05 9.55 10.67
C THR A 68 -5.25 10.40 9.70
N PHE A 69 -5.72 10.44 8.46
CA PHE A 69 -5.14 11.28 7.43
C PHE A 69 -6.25 12.07 6.72
N PHE A 70 -5.87 13.20 6.17
CA PHE A 70 -6.73 14.03 5.33
C PHE A 70 -6.56 13.62 3.87
N ALA A 71 -7.65 13.36 3.17
CA ALA A 71 -7.63 13.13 1.73
C ALA A 71 -7.56 14.49 1.01
N GLU A 72 -6.37 14.86 0.53
CA GLU A 72 -6.16 16.12 -0.20
C GLU A 72 -6.82 16.14 -1.58
N THR A 73 -7.07 14.97 -2.16
CA THR A 73 -7.75 14.72 -3.44
C THR A 73 -8.73 13.58 -3.24
N ASP A 74 -9.60 13.34 -4.22
CA ASP A 74 -10.40 12.11 -4.26
C ASP A 74 -9.49 10.87 -4.32
N LEU A 75 -9.74 9.90 -3.45
CA LEU A 75 -8.93 8.69 -3.30
C LEU A 75 -9.79 7.43 -3.42
N LEU A 76 -9.22 6.42 -4.09
CA LEU A 76 -9.63 5.03 -3.94
C LEU A 76 -8.62 4.33 -3.03
N CYS A 77 -9.05 3.92 -1.84
CA CYS A 77 -8.20 3.23 -0.88
C CYS A 77 -8.54 1.73 -0.84
N ALA A 78 -7.54 0.89 -1.09
CA ALA A 78 -7.62 -0.55 -0.85
C ALA A 78 -6.75 -0.92 0.36
N MET A 79 -7.24 -1.82 1.21
CA MET A 79 -6.53 -2.26 2.41
C MET A 79 -6.55 -3.79 2.49
N SER A 80 -5.44 -4.37 2.94
CA SER A 80 -5.33 -5.80 3.23
C SER A 80 -4.90 -6.00 4.66
N THR A 81 -5.61 -6.86 5.39
CA THR A 81 -5.16 -7.40 6.68
C THR A 81 -4.10 -8.47 6.40
N CYS A 82 -2.83 -8.15 6.69
CA CYS A 82 -1.70 -9.02 6.37
C CYS A 82 -1.83 -10.40 7.05
N PRO A 83 -1.66 -11.52 6.32
CA PRO A 83 -1.70 -12.86 6.91
C PRO A 83 -0.56 -13.11 7.92
N GLY A 84 0.50 -12.30 7.87
CA GLY A 84 1.59 -12.30 8.86
C GLY A 84 1.20 -11.78 10.25
N GLY A 85 -0.01 -11.23 10.41
CA GLY A 85 -0.53 -10.74 11.68
C GLY A 85 0.30 -9.62 12.27
N ASP A 86 0.63 -9.71 13.56
CA ASP A 86 1.41 -8.71 14.30
C ASP A 86 2.93 -8.92 14.21
N LEU A 87 3.38 -9.92 13.45
CA LEU A 87 4.78 -10.35 13.30
C LEU A 87 5.44 -10.84 14.60
N SER A 88 4.66 -11.15 15.65
CA SER A 88 5.18 -11.80 16.87
C SER A 88 5.57 -13.26 16.64
N VAL A 89 5.00 -13.88 15.62
CA VAL A 89 5.35 -15.23 15.17
C VAL A 89 6.09 -15.13 13.84
N TYR A 90 7.35 -15.56 13.83
CA TYR A 90 8.11 -15.64 12.59
C TYR A 90 7.63 -16.80 11.71
N GLY A 91 7.55 -16.56 10.40
CA GLY A 91 7.10 -17.51 9.37
C GLY A 91 7.98 -18.76 9.15
N TRP A 92 8.87 -19.12 10.07
CA TRP A 92 9.79 -20.25 9.93
C TRP A 92 9.23 -21.54 10.56
N GLY A 93 9.33 -22.64 9.83
CA GLY A 93 8.96 -24.00 10.28
C GLY A 93 7.58 -24.47 9.82
N GLU A 94 7.35 -25.77 9.91
CA GLU A 94 6.02 -26.37 9.71
C GLU A 94 5.03 -25.74 10.73
N ASP A 95 3.80 -25.46 10.29
CA ASP A 95 2.75 -24.74 11.02
C ASP A 95 2.96 -23.23 11.28
N SER A 96 4.01 -22.60 10.75
CA SER A 96 4.23 -21.16 10.94
C SER A 96 3.09 -20.29 10.38
N ALA A 97 2.56 -20.63 9.20
CA ALA A 97 1.46 -19.91 8.56
C ALA A 97 0.19 -19.89 9.42
N LYS A 98 -0.18 -21.01 10.04
CA LYS A 98 -1.34 -21.10 10.91
C LYS A 98 -1.17 -20.23 12.16
N ARG A 99 0.02 -20.28 12.78
CA ARG A 99 0.34 -19.46 13.96
C ARG A 99 0.39 -17.96 13.64
N MET A 100 0.84 -17.57 12.45
CA MET A 100 0.76 -16.17 11.99
C MET A 100 -0.70 -15.72 11.84
N LEU A 101 -1.55 -16.55 11.24
CA LEU A 101 -2.99 -16.27 11.13
C LEU A 101 -3.67 -16.11 12.50
N ASP A 102 -3.25 -16.86 13.52
CA ASP A 102 -3.76 -16.72 14.89
C ASP A 102 -3.45 -15.34 15.52
N THR A 103 -2.48 -14.61 14.96
CA THR A 103 -2.15 -13.22 15.33
C THR A 103 -2.75 -12.18 14.38
N CYS A 104 -3.41 -12.61 13.31
CA CYS A 104 -4.10 -11.71 12.39
C CYS A 104 -5.38 -11.15 13.03
N ARG A 105 -5.62 -9.86 12.83
CA ARG A 105 -6.76 -9.13 13.41
C ARG A 105 -7.45 -8.32 12.30
N PRO A 106 -8.78 -8.19 12.35
CA PRO A 106 -9.49 -7.31 11.42
C PRO A 106 -9.07 -5.85 11.66
N LEU A 107 -8.99 -5.08 10.58
CA LEU A 107 -8.75 -3.64 10.62
C LEU A 107 -10.03 -2.90 10.23
N GLY A 108 -10.37 -1.85 10.98
CA GLY A 108 -11.50 -0.99 10.70
C GLY A 108 -11.09 0.25 9.90
N VAL A 109 -11.98 0.70 9.01
CA VAL A 109 -11.84 1.99 8.29
C VAL A 109 -13.08 2.82 8.59
N ALA A 110 -12.87 4.09 8.91
CA ALA A 110 -13.93 5.07 9.08
C ALA A 110 -13.62 6.29 8.22
N VAL A 111 -14.62 6.76 7.48
CA VAL A 111 -14.56 7.97 6.66
C VAL A 111 -15.34 9.06 7.38
N TYR A 112 -14.71 10.21 7.58
CA TYR A 112 -15.29 11.34 8.30
C TYR A 112 -15.39 12.55 7.38
N GLU A 113 -16.48 13.29 7.52
CA GLU A 113 -16.63 14.61 6.92
C GLU A 113 -16.29 15.69 7.95
N MET A 114 -15.57 16.73 7.51
CA MET A 114 -15.21 17.85 8.38
C MET A 114 -16.44 18.69 8.71
N LYS A 115 -16.66 18.95 9.99
CA LYS A 115 -17.62 19.98 10.41
C LYS A 115 -17.12 21.34 9.93
N GLU A 116 -18.04 22.19 9.46
CA GLU A 116 -17.73 23.55 9.00
C GLU A 116 -16.62 23.55 7.92
N ARG A 117 -16.69 22.58 7.00
CA ARG A 117 -15.69 22.33 5.94
C ARG A 117 -15.20 23.59 5.25
N ASP A 118 -16.10 24.50 4.88
CA ASP A 118 -15.77 25.72 4.15
C ASP A 118 -14.94 26.72 4.99
N GLU A 119 -15.13 26.71 6.32
CA GLU A 119 -14.35 27.55 7.23
C GLU A 119 -12.99 26.92 7.54
N VAL A 120 -12.97 25.61 7.80
CA VAL A 120 -11.73 24.85 8.08
C VAL A 120 -10.80 24.85 6.88
N LEU A 121 -11.35 24.71 5.66
CA LEU A 121 -10.58 24.70 4.41
C LEU A 121 -10.46 26.10 3.79
N LYS A 122 -10.72 27.17 4.53
CA LYS A 122 -10.61 28.54 4.01
C LYS A 122 -9.19 28.84 3.54
N GLY A 123 -9.04 29.03 2.22
CA GLY A 123 -7.75 29.31 1.58
C GLY A 123 -6.90 28.07 1.29
N TRP A 124 -7.35 26.88 1.68
CA TRP A 124 -6.77 25.62 1.22
C TRP A 124 -7.07 25.42 -0.27
N LYS A 125 -6.13 24.80 -0.98
CA LYS A 125 -6.28 24.40 -2.37
C LYS A 125 -5.78 22.98 -2.53
N GLU A 126 -6.50 22.21 -3.33
CA GLU A 126 -6.11 20.87 -3.74
C GLU A 126 -4.77 20.89 -4.48
N SER A 127 -3.98 19.83 -4.29
CA SER A 127 -2.68 19.70 -4.91
C SER A 127 -2.81 19.49 -6.42
N GLU A 128 -2.03 20.24 -7.20
CA GLU A 128 -2.01 20.13 -8.65
C GLU A 128 -0.87 19.21 -9.11
N ARG A 129 -1.08 18.52 -10.24
CA ARG A 129 -0.03 17.71 -10.85
C ARG A 129 1.15 18.61 -11.24
N PRO A 130 2.42 18.16 -11.07
CA PRO A 130 3.57 18.93 -11.52
C PRO A 130 3.45 19.29 -13.01
N GLY A 131 3.67 20.57 -13.36
CA GLY A 131 3.59 21.08 -14.73
C GLY A 131 4.72 20.65 -15.66
N TYR A 132 5.29 19.46 -15.46
CA TYR A 132 6.32 18.90 -16.31
C TYR A 132 5.71 18.35 -17.59
N ASN A 133 6.10 18.91 -18.73
CA ASN A 133 5.52 18.57 -20.03
C ASN A 133 5.83 17.14 -20.53
N GLY A 134 6.65 16.35 -19.82
CA GLY A 134 6.91 14.95 -20.19
C GLY A 134 7.65 14.76 -21.51
N VAL A 135 8.21 15.81 -22.10
CA VAL A 135 8.87 15.72 -23.42
C VAL A 135 10.30 15.19 -23.35
N HIS A 136 10.89 15.10 -22.16
CA HIS A 136 12.24 14.52 -21.94
C HIS A 136 13.35 15.06 -22.87
N GLY A 137 13.27 16.34 -23.27
CA GLY A 137 14.22 16.96 -24.19
C GLY A 137 14.03 16.59 -25.68
N VAL A 138 13.01 15.78 -25.99
CA VAL A 138 12.66 15.35 -27.34
C VAL A 138 11.71 16.36 -27.98
N LYS A 139 11.97 16.72 -29.23
CA LYS A 139 11.00 17.45 -30.07
C LYS A 139 10.23 16.44 -30.90
N MET A 140 8.92 16.36 -30.68
CA MET A 140 8.06 15.53 -31.52
C MET A 140 7.98 16.14 -32.92
N PRO A 141 8.11 15.35 -34.00
CA PRO A 141 7.91 15.85 -35.35
C PRO A 141 6.48 16.35 -35.50
N VAL A 142 6.31 17.54 -36.08
CA VAL A 142 4.99 18.12 -36.38
C VAL A 142 4.61 17.68 -37.79
N PHE A 143 3.43 17.09 -37.95
CA PHE A 143 2.92 16.73 -39.27
C PHE A 143 2.86 17.96 -40.18
N GLY A 144 3.54 17.91 -41.32
CA GLY A 144 3.63 19.02 -42.28
C GLY A 144 4.85 19.93 -42.11
N GLU A 145 5.65 19.77 -41.06
CA GLU A 145 6.94 20.46 -40.93
C GLU A 145 8.09 19.53 -41.32
N GLN A 146 8.96 19.96 -42.24
CA GLN A 146 10.21 19.25 -42.49
C GLN A 146 11.19 19.53 -41.34
N THR A 147 11.54 18.50 -40.58
CA THR A 147 12.69 18.54 -39.67
C THR A 147 13.96 18.76 -40.48
N LYS A 148 14.60 19.92 -40.29
CA LYS A 148 15.93 20.25 -40.84
C LYS A 148 17.02 19.39 -40.22
#